data_AF-A0A397CNG0-F1
#
_entry.id   AF-A0A397CNG0-F1
#
_cell.length_a   1.000
_cell.length_b   1.000
_cell.length_c   1.000
_cell.angle_alpha   90.00
_cell.angle_beta   90.00
_cell.angle_gamma   90.00
#
_symmetry.space_group_name_H-M   'P 1'
#
loop_
_entity.id
_entity.type
_entity.pdbx_description
1 polymer ?
#
loop_
_entity_poly.entity_id
_entity_poly.type
_entity_poly.pdbx_seq_one_letter_code
_entity_poly.pdbx_strand_id
1 'polypeptide(L)'
;MRLRSRRLQAPFFCHMYVSASAFLAPIGLLASAASFAAGMADTAMATTNNPSASALWVVGGAIFLALVPYTALTMLPLNLHLTNEQYWKSHCTSVMQAKLSKWGFLHAVRSVASVVGTATLICACLR
;
A
#
# COMPACT_ATOMS: atom_id res chain seq x y z
N MET A 1 -14.34 -11.83 -9.42
CA MET A 1 -15.43 -11.20 -10.20
C MET A 1 -14.84 -10.53 -11.44
N ARG A 2 -14.96 -11.11 -12.64
CA ARG A 2 -14.56 -10.45 -13.90
C ARG A 2 -15.77 -9.72 -14.47
N LEU A 3 -15.97 -8.45 -14.11
CA LEU A 3 -17.05 -7.64 -14.69
C LEU A 3 -16.78 -7.51 -16.20
N ARG A 4 -17.66 -8.04 -17.06
CA ARG A 4 -17.40 -8.09 -18.52
C ARG A 4 -17.56 -6.74 -19.24
N SER A 5 -18.22 -5.77 -18.60
CA SER A 5 -18.55 -4.47 -19.19
C SER A 5 -17.70 -3.33 -18.62
N ARG A 6 -17.06 -2.56 -19.50
CA ARG A 6 -16.27 -1.36 -19.14
C ARG A 6 -17.10 -0.26 -18.47
N ARG A 7 -18.38 -0.15 -18.83
CA ARG A 7 -19.32 0.78 -18.19
C ARG A 7 -19.56 0.45 -16.71
N LEU A 8 -19.28 -0.77 -16.28
CA LEU A 8 -19.42 -1.19 -14.88
C LEU A 8 -18.09 -1.18 -14.12
N GLN A 9 -16.98 -1.55 -14.77
CA GLN A 9 -15.66 -1.59 -14.11
C GLN A 9 -15.18 -0.22 -13.65
N ALA A 10 -15.33 0.80 -14.49
CA ALA A 10 -14.70 2.09 -14.26
C ALA A 10 -15.41 2.92 -13.16
N PRO A 11 -16.77 2.99 -13.11
CA PRO A 11 -17.47 3.61 -11.98
C PRO A 11 -17.26 2.87 -10.66
N PHE A 12 -17.25 1.53 -10.69
CA PHE A 12 -16.95 0.71 -9.51
C PHE A 12 -15.55 1.00 -8.96
N PHE A 13 -14.55 1.06 -9.85
CA PHE A 13 -13.18 1.38 -9.48
C PHE A 13 -13.06 2.79 -8.89
N CYS A 14 -13.70 3.79 -9.49
CA CYS A 14 -13.75 5.15 -8.95
C CYS A 14 -14.28 5.18 -7.52
N HIS A 15 -15.45 4.57 -7.31
CA HIS A 15 -16.11 4.60 -6.00
C HIS A 15 -15.29 3.87 -4.93
N MET A 16 -14.73 2.70 -5.27
CA MET A 16 -13.81 1.95 -4.41
C MET A 16 -12.53 2.74 -4.12
N TYR A 17 -11.92 3.37 -5.13
CA TYR A 17 -10.66 4.09 -4.97
C TYR A 17 -10.81 5.34 -4.09
N VAL A 18 -11.84 6.15 -4.31
CA VAL A 18 -12.07 7.38 -3.52
C VAL A 18 -12.29 7.04 -2.05
N SER A 19 -13.08 6.01 -1.75
CA SER A 19 -13.32 5.56 -0.38
C SER A 19 -12.08 4.94 0.27
N ALA A 20 -11.35 4.07 -0.44
CA ALA A 20 -10.18 3.39 0.12
C ALA A 20 -8.97 4.31 0.29
N SER A 21 -8.72 5.21 -0.68
CA SER A 21 -7.50 6.03 -0.71
C SER A 21 -7.39 7.02 0.44
N ALA A 22 -8.53 7.46 1.01
CA ALA A 22 -8.58 8.37 2.16
C ALA A 22 -7.86 7.80 3.39
N PHE A 23 -7.82 6.48 3.55
CA PHE A 23 -7.26 5.83 4.73
C PHE A 23 -5.85 5.30 4.52
N LEU A 24 -5.38 5.18 3.27
CA LEU A 24 -4.14 4.47 2.95
C LEU A 24 -2.88 5.18 3.45
N ALA A 25 -2.77 6.50 3.25
CA ALA A 25 -1.60 7.25 3.70
C ALA A 25 -1.59 7.45 5.23
N PRO A 26 -2.71 7.82 5.89
CA PRO A 26 -2.74 7.93 7.35
C PRO A 26 -2.36 6.63 8.07
N ILE A 27 -2.93 5.49 7.67
CA ILE A 27 -2.63 4.20 8.30
C ILE A 27 -1.15 3.83 8.13
N GLY A 28 -0.59 4.03 6.94
CA GLY A 28 0.83 3.71 6.68
C GLY A 28 1.79 4.55 7.53
N LEU A 29 1.51 5.85 7.68
CA LEU A 29 2.31 6.75 8.51
C LEU A 29 2.17 6.42 10.01
N LEU A 30 0.96 6.17 10.49
CA LEU A 30 0.71 5.78 11.87
C LEU A 30 1.39 4.45 12.22
N ALA A 31 1.27 3.45 11.35
CA ALA A 31 1.92 2.15 11.53
C ALA A 31 3.45 2.30 11.55
N SER A 32 4.01 3.09 10.65
CA SER A 32 5.45 3.37 10.62
C SER A 32 5.93 4.07 11.89
N ALA A 33 5.27 5.15 12.31
CA ALA A 33 5.61 5.90 13.52
C ALA A 33 5.52 5.03 14.78
N ALA A 34 4.44 4.27 14.93
CA ALA A 34 4.26 3.34 16.04
C ALA A 34 5.36 2.27 16.08
N SER A 35 5.75 1.76 14.91
CA SER A 35 6.82 0.76 14.80
C SER A 35 8.19 1.31 15.22
N PHE A 36 8.54 2.53 14.79
CA PHE A 36 9.78 3.16 15.22
C PHE A 36 9.76 3.46 16.73
N ALA A 37 8.64 3.92 17.27
CA ALA A 37 8.48 4.12 18.72
C ALA A 37 8.65 2.80 19.51
N ALA A 38 8.07 1.71 19.02
CA ALA A 38 8.24 0.37 19.61
C ALA A 38 9.70 -0.09 19.56
N GLY A 39 10.40 0.12 18.44
CA GLY A 39 11.82 -0.18 18.33
C GLY A 39 12.69 0.61 19.31
N MET A 40 12.39 1.90 19.53
CA MET A 40 13.09 2.71 20.54
C MET A 40 12.81 2.24 21.97
N ALA A 41 11.55 1.91 22.27
CA ALA A 41 11.16 1.41 23.58
C ALA A 41 11.82 0.06 23.89
N ASP A 42 11.87 -0.83 22.90
CA ASP A 42 12.56 -2.12 22.98
C ASP A 42 14.06 -1.94 23.23
N THR A 43 14.70 -1.01 22.51
CA THR A 43 16.12 -0.65 22.71
C THR A 43 16.39 -0.07 24.11
N ALA A 44 15.46 0.74 24.64
CA ALA A 44 15.59 1.37 25.96
C ALA A 44 15.31 0.39 27.12
N MET A 45 14.40 -0.57 26.91
CA MET A 45 14.05 -1.64 27.86
C MET A 45 15.04 -2.80 27.82
N ALA A 46 15.89 -2.89 26.78
CA ALA A 46 16.90 -3.92 26.60
C ALA A 46 18.03 -3.84 27.66
N THR A 47 17.70 -4.31 28.87
CA THR A 47 18.62 -4.99 29.78
C THR A 47 18.70 -6.50 29.42
N THR A 48 17.95 -6.95 28.40
CA THR A 48 17.84 -8.35 27.96
C THR A 48 18.28 -8.52 26.49
N ASN A 49 19.06 -9.58 26.23
CA ASN A 49 19.87 -9.82 25.02
C ASN A 49 19.09 -10.20 23.73
N ASN A 50 18.12 -9.40 23.24
CA ASN A 50 17.37 -9.76 22.02
C ASN A 50 17.41 -8.68 20.91
N PRO A 51 18.59 -8.39 20.32
CA PRO A 51 18.76 -7.36 19.26
C PRO A 51 17.94 -7.63 17.99
N SER A 52 17.38 -8.84 17.86
CA SER A 52 16.58 -9.24 16.71
C SER A 52 15.17 -8.64 16.70
N ALA A 53 14.58 -8.28 17.84
CA ALA A 53 13.25 -7.69 17.91
C ALA A 53 13.25 -6.22 17.47
N SER A 54 14.20 -5.43 17.99
CA SER A 54 14.36 -4.01 17.64
C SER A 54 14.62 -3.81 16.14
N ALA A 55 15.40 -4.71 15.52
CA ALA A 55 15.63 -4.68 14.07
C ALA A 55 14.34 -4.94 13.26
N LEU A 56 13.48 -5.86 13.71
CA LEU A 56 12.21 -6.17 13.04
C LEU A 56 11.23 -4.99 13.11
N TRP A 57 11.17 -4.28 14.24
CA TRP A 57 10.40 -3.05 14.37
C TRP A 57 10.83 -1.98 13.35
N VAL A 58 12.14 -1.77 13.20
CA VAL A 58 12.68 -0.81 12.22
C VAL A 58 12.34 -1.24 10.79
N VAL A 59 12.57 -2.52 10.45
CA VAL A 59 12.31 -3.03 9.10
C VAL A 59 10.83 -2.95 8.73
N GLY A 60 9.92 -3.40 9.60
CA GLY A 60 8.48 -3.32 9.34
C GLY A 60 8.01 -1.87 9.21
N GLY A 61 8.50 -0.98 10.09
CA GLY A 61 8.19 0.45 10.04
C GLY A 61 8.69 1.13 8.77
N ALA A 62 9.88 0.76 8.28
CA ALA A 62 10.44 1.26 7.02
C ALA A 62 9.65 0.78 5.80
N ILE A 63 9.18 -0.47 5.78
CA ILE A 63 8.31 -0.99 4.71
C ILE A 63 7.03 -0.15 4.63
N PHE A 64 6.35 0.09 5.75
CA PHE A 64 5.13 0.92 5.76
C PHE A 64 5.40 2.37 5.35
N LEU A 65 6.53 2.94 5.75
CA LEU A 65 6.94 4.27 5.30
C LEU A 65 7.14 4.29 3.78
N ALA A 66 7.83 3.30 3.21
CA ALA A 66 8.12 3.20 1.78
C ALA A 66 6.85 3.00 0.92
N LEU A 67 5.79 2.42 1.47
CA LEU A 67 4.50 2.30 0.79
C LEU A 67 3.87 3.66 0.46
N VAL A 68 4.17 4.71 1.25
CA VAL A 68 3.63 6.07 1.03
C VAL A 68 4.16 6.69 -0.28
N PRO A 69 5.49 6.89 -0.47
CA PRO A 69 6.02 7.42 -1.72
C PRO A 69 5.79 6.46 -2.89
N TYR A 70 5.82 5.13 -2.67
CA TYR A 70 5.46 4.17 -3.72
C TYR A 70 4.04 4.42 -4.24
N THR A 71 3.06 4.54 -3.34
CA THR A 71 1.66 4.77 -3.71
C THR A 71 1.48 6.14 -4.37
N ALA A 72 2.10 7.19 -3.81
CA ALA A 72 1.99 8.56 -4.31
C ALA A 72 2.65 8.76 -5.68
N LEU A 73 3.80 8.15 -5.94
CA LEU A 73 4.55 8.38 -7.18
C LEU A 73 4.19 7.39 -8.30
N THR A 74 3.88 6.14 -7.97
CA THR A 74 3.67 5.10 -8.99
C THR A 74 2.19 4.84 -9.28
N MET A 75 1.36 4.81 -8.24
CA MET A 75 -0.05 4.40 -8.37
C MET A 75 -0.99 5.58 -8.52
N LEU A 76 -0.80 6.67 -7.76
CA LEU A 76 -1.69 7.83 -7.80
C LEU A 76 -1.83 8.42 -9.23
N PRO A 77 -0.77 8.64 -10.03
CA PRO A 77 -0.95 9.16 -11.40
C PRO A 77 -1.73 8.19 -12.29
N LEU A 78 -1.55 6.88 -12.09
CA LEU A 78 -2.29 5.86 -12.81
C LEU A 78 -3.77 5.84 -12.40
N ASN A 79 -4.04 5.96 -11.10
CA ASN A 79 -5.39 6.02 -10.55
C ASN A 79 -6.13 7.26 -11.07
N LEU A 80 -5.50 8.43 -11.10
CA LEU A 80 -6.10 9.66 -11.63
C LEU A 80 -6.51 9.52 -13.10
N HIS A 81 -5.68 8.86 -13.93
CA HIS A 81 -6.06 8.53 -15.30
C HIS A 81 -7.20 7.50 -15.36
N LEU A 82 -7.11 6.47 -14.51
CA LEU A 82 -8.12 5.42 -14.42
C LEU A 82 -9.42 5.88 -13.78
N THR A 83 -9.48 7.06 -13.14
CA THR A 83 -10.70 7.67 -12.57
C THR A 83 -11.31 8.76 -13.44
N ASN A 84 -10.61 9.21 -14.48
CA ASN A 84 -11.05 10.30 -15.34
C ASN A 84 -12.01 9.81 -16.43
N GLU A 85 -13.28 10.17 -16.31
CA GLU A 85 -14.33 9.76 -17.25
C GLU A 85 -14.06 10.23 -18.70
N GLN A 86 -13.55 11.45 -18.87
CA GLN A 86 -13.20 12.00 -20.19
C GLN A 86 -12.06 11.21 -20.83
N TYR A 87 -11.13 10.71 -20.01
CA TYR A 87 -10.04 9.85 -20.46
C TYR A 87 -10.57 8.51 -20.99
N TRP A 88 -11.56 7.90 -20.33
CA TRP A 88 -12.12 6.62 -20.75
C TRP A 88 -12.93 6.72 -22.04
N LYS A 89 -13.67 7.81 -22.22
CA LYS A 89 -14.50 8.05 -23.40
C LYS A 89 -13.67 8.30 -24.66
N SER A 90 -12.47 8.86 -24.50
CA SER A 90 -11.57 9.24 -25.60
C SER A 90 -10.57 8.16 -26.02
N HIS A 91 -10.35 7.13 -25.18
CA HIS A 91 -9.32 6.11 -25.44
C HIS A 91 -9.90 4.74 -25.81
N CYS A 92 -9.17 4.02 -26.65
CA CYS A 92 -9.54 2.68 -27.07
C CYS A 92 -9.39 1.63 -25.94
N THR A 93 -10.03 0.48 -26.15
CA THR A 93 -10.09 -0.66 -25.23
C THR A 93 -8.74 -1.18 -24.77
N SER A 94 -7.83 -1.36 -25.71
CA SER A 94 -6.54 -1.96 -25.46
C SER A 94 -5.68 -1.10 -24.54
N VAL A 95 -5.74 0.23 -24.70
CA VAL A 95 -5.04 1.18 -23.82
C VAL A 95 -5.58 1.11 -22.40
N MET A 96 -6.91 1.02 -22.24
CA MET A 96 -7.51 0.90 -20.91
C MET A 96 -7.15 -0.41 -20.23
N GLN A 97 -7.19 -1.53 -20.98
CA GLN A 97 -6.78 -2.84 -20.47
C GLN A 97 -5.32 -2.84 -20.05
N ALA A 98 -4.42 -2.26 -20.85
CA ALA A 98 -3.00 -2.17 -20.50
C ALA A 98 -2.77 -1.38 -19.20
N LYS A 99 -3.49 -0.26 -19.00
CA LYS A 99 -3.44 0.51 -17.75
C LYS A 99 -3.98 -0.26 -16.55
N LEU A 100 -5.09 -0.99 -16.71
CA LEU A 100 -5.65 -1.83 -15.66
C LEU A 100 -4.72 -3.01 -15.31
N SER A 101 -4.07 -3.62 -16.31
CA SER A 101 -3.04 -4.65 -16.07
C SER A 101 -1.84 -4.08 -15.31
N LYS A 102 -1.35 -2.90 -15.71
CA LYS A 102 -0.29 -2.19 -14.99
C LYS A 102 -0.71 -1.87 -13.55
N TRP A 103 -1.94 -1.40 -13.36
CA TRP A 103 -2.49 -1.12 -12.03
C TRP A 103 -2.54 -2.38 -11.17
N GLY A 104 -3.04 -3.50 -11.71
CA GLY A 104 -3.11 -4.77 -11.00
C GLY A 104 -1.73 -5.26 -10.56
N PHE A 105 -0.72 -5.13 -11.41
CA PHE A 105 0.67 -5.46 -11.07
C PHE A 105 1.20 -4.57 -9.93
N LEU A 106 1.09 -3.25 -10.06
CA LEU A 106 1.56 -2.31 -9.03
C LEU A 106 0.83 -2.50 -7.69
N HIS A 107 -0.47 -2.79 -7.75
CA HIS A 107 -1.27 -3.08 -6.58
C HIS A 107 -0.85 -4.40 -5.92
N ALA A 108 -0.53 -5.44 -6.70
CA ALA A 108 -0.02 -6.69 -6.17
C ALA A 108 1.31 -6.50 -5.41
N VAL A 109 2.25 -5.74 -5.96
CA VAL A 109 3.51 -5.38 -5.28
C VAL A 109 3.23 -4.70 -3.94
N ARG A 110 2.29 -3.74 -3.92
CA ARG A 110 1.88 -3.04 -2.70
C ARG A 110 1.32 -4.00 -1.65
N SER A 111 0.45 -4.92 -2.07
CA SER A 111 -0.21 -5.89 -1.19
C SER A 111 0.80 -6.87 -0.59
N VAL A 112 1.73 -7.39 -1.40
CA VAL A 112 2.82 -8.26 -0.91
C VAL A 112 3.68 -7.51 0.09
N ALA A 113 4.13 -6.30 -0.22
CA ALA A 113 4.90 -5.48 0.71
C ALA A 113 4.13 -5.19 2.02
N SER A 114 2.82 -4.96 1.95
CA SER A 114 1.97 -4.78 3.13
C SER A 114 1.92 -6.06 3.98
N VAL A 115 1.77 -7.23 3.35
CA VAL A 115 1.77 -8.54 4.06
C VAL A 115 3.13 -8.78 4.72
N VAL A 116 4.24 -8.54 4.02
CA VAL A 116 5.60 -8.70 4.56
C VAL A 116 5.84 -7.74 5.72
N GLY A 117 5.45 -6.47 5.58
CA GLY A 117 5.54 -5.47 6.65
C GLY A 117 4.77 -5.92 7.90
N THR A 118 3.50 -6.31 7.75
CA THR A 118 2.68 -6.83 8.85
C THR A 118 3.29 -8.09 9.49
N ALA A 119 3.72 -9.06 8.69
CA ALA A 119 4.35 -10.28 9.20
C ALA A 119 5.62 -9.98 10.00
N THR A 120 6.43 -9.04 9.52
CA THR A 120 7.64 -8.57 10.21
C THR A 120 7.30 -7.99 11.59
N LEU A 121 6.26 -7.15 11.67
CA LEU A 121 5.80 -6.59 12.95
C LEU A 121 5.23 -7.65 13.90
N ILE A 122 4.47 -8.62 13.38
CA ILE A 122 3.98 -9.74 14.19
C ILE A 122 5.16 -10.54 14.75
N CYS A 123 6.18 -10.82 13.93
CA CYS A 123 7.40 -11.48 14.40
C CYS A 123 8.15 -10.66 15.45
N ALA A 124 8.14 -9.33 15.35
CA ALA A 124 8.72 -8.45 16.37
C ALA A 124 7.95 -8.54 17.70
N CYS A 125 6.61 -8.60 17.67
CA CYS A 125 5.77 -8.75 18.86
C CYS A 125 5.95 -10.10 19.59
N LEU A 126 6.33 -11.15 18.86
CA LEU A 126 6.44 -12.52 19.38
C LEU A 126 7.83 -12.85 19.94
N ARG A 127 8.77 -11.89 19.93
CA ARG A 127 10.15 -12.05 20.40
C ARG A 127 10.43 -11.23 21.64
#